data_AF-A0A0M9DU16-F1
#
_entry.id   AF-A0A0M9DU16-F1
#
_cell.length_a   1.000
_cell.length_b   1.000
_cell.length_c   1.000
_cell.angle_alpha   90.00
_cell.angle_beta   90.00
_cell.angle_gamma   90.00
#
_symmetry.space_group_name_H-M   'P 1'
#
loop_
_entity.id
_entity.type
_entity.pdbx_description
1 polymer ?
#
loop_
_entity_poly.entity_id
_entity_poly.type
_entity_poly.pdbx_seq_one_letter_code
_entity_poly.pdbx_strand_id
1 'polypeptide(L)'
;MKTLFIIILSVFGLNAIAQNKASGFYRGIITQNAGGLATEYVMELNITFKSQGEIIGTSFFKLLDSEDVFVKYSFIGTLEGDKVTIYEKSIDEEQNREGYYFCLKKMNMELIRRGYEYFMEGSWSSSNCPDAQGFIKIKKEEIF
;
A
#
# COMPACT_ATOMS: atom_id res chain seq x y z
N MET A 1 -49.21 25.39 23.69
CA MET A 1 -48.35 25.22 22.50
C MET A 1 -47.03 24.60 22.97
N LYS A 2 -46.85 23.28 22.80
CA LYS A 2 -45.63 22.58 23.20
C LYS A 2 -44.75 22.42 21.96
N THR A 3 -43.71 23.22 21.87
CA THR A 3 -42.72 23.18 20.79
C THR A 3 -41.84 21.95 20.98
N LEU A 4 -42.04 20.93 20.14
CA LEU A 4 -41.19 19.74 20.07
C LEU A 4 -39.95 20.11 19.24
N PHE A 5 -38.85 20.44 19.92
CA PHE A 5 -37.57 20.70 19.26
C PHE A 5 -36.93 19.36 18.86
N ILE A 6 -36.89 19.11 17.55
CA ILE A 6 -36.29 17.93 16.95
C ILE A 6 -34.75 18.07 17.04
N ILE A 7 -34.13 17.27 17.91
CA ILE A 7 -32.68 17.09 17.97
C ILE A 7 -32.31 16.04 16.90
N ILE A 8 -32.08 16.50 15.67
CA ILE A 8 -31.39 15.72 14.63
C ILE A 8 -30.08 16.46 14.36
N LEU A 9 -29.02 16.13 15.10
CA LEU A 9 -27.65 16.48 14.72
C LEU A 9 -26.69 15.69 15.63
N SER A 10 -26.08 14.60 15.13
CA SER A 10 -24.78 14.06 15.64
C SER A 10 -24.39 12.65 15.16
N VAL A 11 -24.85 12.13 14.01
CA VAL A 11 -24.44 10.76 13.58
C VAL A 11 -23.27 10.75 12.57
N PHE A 12 -22.77 11.91 12.10
CA PHE A 12 -21.79 11.94 11.00
C PHE A 12 -20.30 12.05 11.41
N GLY A 13 -19.95 11.97 12.69
CA GLY A 13 -18.59 12.25 13.17
C GLY A 13 -17.62 11.07 13.34
N LEU A 14 -18.08 9.82 13.29
CA LEU A 14 -17.28 8.69 13.83
C LEU A 14 -16.39 7.94 12.83
N ASN A 15 -16.46 8.23 11.53
CA ASN A 15 -15.70 7.45 10.53
C ASN A 15 -14.26 7.94 10.32
N ALA A 16 -13.89 9.13 10.79
CA ALA A 16 -12.56 9.70 10.52
C ALA A 16 -11.43 9.07 11.37
N ILE A 17 -11.74 8.51 12.54
CA ILE A 17 -10.73 8.04 13.50
C ILE A 17 -10.13 6.68 13.10
N ALA A 18 -10.90 5.84 12.40
CA ALA A 18 -10.44 4.51 12.01
C ALA A 18 -9.37 4.53 10.90
N GLN A 19 -9.49 5.46 9.95
CA GLN A 19 -8.58 5.57 8.81
C GLN A 19 -7.16 5.96 9.24
N ASN A 20 -7.03 6.83 10.24
CA ASN A 20 -5.72 7.27 10.74
C ASN A 20 -4.93 6.12 11.41
N LYS A 21 -5.61 5.13 12.00
CA LYS A 21 -4.93 3.98 12.64
C LYS A 21 -4.35 3.00 11.62
N ALA A 22 -4.85 2.97 10.39
CA ALA A 22 -4.32 2.13 9.34
C ALA A 22 -3.06 2.75 8.68
N SER A 23 -2.84 4.06 8.80
CA SER A 23 -1.60 4.71 8.36
C SER A 23 -0.39 4.17 9.11
N GLY A 24 0.76 4.08 8.42
CA GLY A 24 2.03 3.68 9.03
C GLY A 24 2.93 2.91 8.07
N PHE A 25 3.89 2.21 8.66
CA PHE A 25 4.85 1.41 7.92
C PHE A 25 4.38 -0.05 7.85
N TYR A 26 4.41 -0.64 6.65
CA TYR A 26 4.09 -2.03 6.41
C TYR A 26 5.29 -2.70 5.75
N ARG A 27 5.55 -3.96 6.11
CA ARG A 27 6.65 -4.74 5.57
C ARG A 27 6.24 -6.17 5.32
N GLY A 28 6.83 -6.77 4.30
CA GLY A 28 6.63 -8.18 3.97
C GLY A 28 7.23 -8.52 2.61
N ILE A 29 6.52 -9.37 1.87
CA ILE A 29 7.00 -9.96 0.63
C ILE A 29 6.10 -9.58 -0.54
N ILE A 30 6.73 -9.28 -1.67
CA ILE A 30 6.09 -9.24 -2.98
C ILE A 30 6.68 -10.35 -3.84
N THR A 31 5.81 -11.05 -4.55
CA THR A 31 6.17 -12.13 -5.47
C THR A 31 6.07 -11.65 -6.92
N GLN A 32 6.83 -12.26 -7.83
CA GLN A 32 6.72 -12.04 -9.25
C GLN A 32 6.68 -13.37 -10.01
N ASN A 33 5.64 -13.54 -10.84
CA ASN A 33 5.39 -14.81 -11.54
C ASN A 33 6.39 -15.07 -12.67
N ALA A 34 6.80 -14.03 -13.40
CA ALA A 34 7.69 -14.13 -14.56
C ALA A 34 8.60 -12.91 -14.69
N GLY A 35 9.77 -13.10 -15.29
CA GLY A 35 10.80 -12.07 -15.44
C GLY A 35 11.43 -11.63 -14.11
N GLY A 36 12.17 -10.52 -14.15
CA GLY A 36 12.86 -9.96 -12.97
C GLY A 36 14.12 -10.70 -12.57
N LEU A 37 14.66 -10.31 -11.41
CA LEU A 37 15.91 -10.85 -10.84
C LEU A 37 15.68 -11.99 -9.85
N ALA A 38 14.48 -12.06 -9.26
CA ALA A 38 14.04 -13.06 -8.30
C ALA A 38 12.52 -13.25 -8.38
N THR A 39 12.04 -14.34 -7.78
CA THR A 39 10.61 -14.62 -7.60
C THR A 39 10.02 -13.92 -6.39
N GLU A 40 10.86 -13.51 -5.43
CA GLU A 40 10.46 -12.84 -4.18
C GLU A 40 11.37 -11.65 -3.88
N TYR A 41 10.77 -10.57 -3.37
CA TYR A 41 11.46 -9.36 -2.94
C TYR A 41 10.91 -8.91 -1.60
N VAL A 42 11.75 -8.25 -0.80
CA VAL A 42 11.27 -7.52 0.36
C VAL A 42 10.52 -6.29 -0.15
N MET A 43 9.33 -6.08 0.40
CA MET A 43 8.50 -4.91 0.13
C MET A 43 8.27 -4.16 1.43
N GLU A 44 8.41 -2.84 1.35
CA GLU A 44 8.12 -1.90 2.42
C GLU A 44 7.17 -0.83 1.86
N LEU A 45 6.12 -0.49 2.61
CA LEU A 45 5.19 0.59 2.30
C LEU A 45 5.12 1.55 3.47
N ASN A 46 5.37 2.83 3.24
CA ASN A 46 4.98 3.87 4.17
C ASN A 46 3.72 4.56 3.64
N ILE A 47 2.58 4.29 4.28
CA ILE A 47 1.26 4.67 3.80
C ILE A 47 0.59 5.69 4.72
N THR A 48 0.00 6.71 4.11
CA THR A 48 -0.86 7.68 4.80
C THR A 48 -2.25 7.66 4.16
N PHE A 49 -3.24 7.28 4.94
CA PHE A 49 -4.66 7.42 4.59
C PHE A 49 -5.13 8.83 4.94
N LYS A 50 -5.64 9.55 3.96
CA LYS A 50 -6.22 10.88 4.10
C LYS A 50 -7.74 10.80 4.20
N SER A 51 -8.37 11.96 4.44
CA SER A 51 -9.82 12.10 4.36
C SER A 51 -10.36 11.64 3.01
N GLN A 52 -11.59 11.12 3.00
CA GLN A 52 -12.31 10.70 1.78
C GLN A 52 -11.68 9.50 1.04
N GLY A 53 -10.79 8.75 1.71
CA GLY A 53 -10.23 7.52 1.16
C GLY A 53 -9.05 7.72 0.20
N GLU A 54 -8.52 8.93 0.06
CA GLU A 54 -7.26 9.14 -0.66
C GLU A 54 -6.08 8.50 0.11
N ILE A 55 -5.16 7.89 -0.62
CA ILE A 55 -3.93 7.30 -0.08
C ILE A 55 -2.74 7.98 -0.77
N ILE A 56 -1.71 8.32 0.01
CA ILE A 56 -0.38 8.69 -0.50
C ILE A 56 0.70 7.92 0.26
N GLY A 57 1.88 7.80 -0.33
CA GLY A 57 3.00 7.19 0.37
C GLY A 57 4.19 6.88 -0.52
N THR A 58 5.07 6.04 0.01
CA THR A 58 6.22 5.51 -0.72
C THR A 58 6.29 3.98 -0.60
N SER A 59 6.62 3.33 -1.72
CA SER A 59 6.93 1.91 -1.76
C SER A 59 8.43 1.74 -1.93
N PHE A 60 9.00 0.73 -1.27
CA PHE A 60 10.40 0.38 -1.38
C PHE A 60 10.51 -1.13 -1.60
N PHE A 61 11.40 -1.50 -2.52
CA PHE A 61 11.66 -2.89 -2.89
C PHE A 61 13.14 -3.15 -2.86
N LYS A 62 13.53 -4.32 -2.35
CA LYS A 62 14.90 -4.83 -2.44
C LYS A 62 14.93 -6.34 -2.62
N LEU A 63 15.99 -6.83 -3.24
CA LEU A 63 16.29 -8.25 -3.23
C LEU A 63 16.56 -8.73 -1.80
N LEU A 64 16.10 -9.94 -1.47
CA LEU A 64 16.33 -10.54 -0.15
C LEU A 64 17.82 -10.72 0.16
N ASP A 65 18.59 -11.15 -0.84
CA ASP A 65 20.00 -11.54 -0.69
C ASP A 65 20.98 -10.50 -1.27
N SER A 66 20.53 -9.28 -1.54
CA SER A 66 21.37 -8.25 -2.17
C SER A 66 20.93 -6.85 -1.77
N GLU A 67 21.83 -6.09 -1.15
CA GLU A 67 21.63 -4.66 -0.87
C GLU A 67 21.81 -3.81 -2.13
N ASP A 68 22.49 -4.33 -3.15
CA ASP A 68 22.85 -3.57 -4.36
C ASP A 68 21.72 -3.38 -5.38
N VAL A 69 20.52 -3.91 -5.11
CA VAL A 69 19.37 -3.78 -6.01
C VAL A 69 18.15 -3.37 -5.22
N PHE A 70 17.78 -2.10 -5.38
CA PHE A 70 16.62 -1.54 -4.72
C PHE A 70 15.96 -0.44 -5.57
N VAL A 71 14.70 -0.18 -5.26
CA VAL A 71 13.97 0.95 -5.83
C VAL A 71 12.96 1.48 -4.84
N LYS A 72 12.81 2.79 -4.82
CA LYS A 72 11.83 3.52 -4.05
C LYS A 72 10.94 4.30 -5.01
N TYR A 73 9.63 4.24 -4.80
CA TYR A 73 8.66 5.00 -5.57
C TYR A 73 7.80 5.87 -4.68
N SER A 74 7.35 6.99 -5.23
CA SER A 74 6.16 7.66 -4.75
C SER A 74 4.91 7.00 -5.32
N PHE A 75 3.83 6.96 -4.54
CA PHE A 75 2.55 6.44 -5.01
C PHE A 75 1.36 7.27 -4.53
N ILE A 76 0.24 7.07 -5.23
CA ILE A 76 -1.09 7.48 -4.78
C ILE A 76 -2.02 6.27 -4.78
N GLY A 77 -3.16 6.38 -4.13
CA GLY A 77 -4.14 5.31 -4.11
C GLY A 77 -5.49 5.71 -3.56
N THR A 78 -6.36 4.71 -3.45
CA THR A 78 -7.71 4.85 -2.90
C THR A 78 -8.04 3.72 -1.93
N LEU A 79 -8.82 4.05 -0.91
CA LEU A 79 -9.45 3.12 0.03
C LEU A 79 -10.97 3.16 -0.16
N GLU A 80 -11.55 2.04 -0.59
CA GLU A 80 -12.98 1.86 -0.78
C GLU A 80 -13.48 0.68 0.07
N GLY A 81 -14.04 0.97 1.24
CA GLY A 81 -14.26 -0.05 2.26
C GLY A 81 -12.92 -0.58 2.74
N ASP A 82 -12.69 -1.89 2.58
CA ASP A 82 -11.41 -2.56 2.90
C ASP A 82 -10.52 -2.73 1.66
N LYS A 83 -10.95 -2.27 0.47
CA LYS A 83 -10.17 -2.39 -0.77
C LYS A 83 -9.19 -1.23 -0.89
N VAL A 84 -7.91 -1.56 -1.02
CA VAL A 84 -6.81 -0.64 -1.23
C VAL A 84 -6.33 -0.77 -2.67
N THR A 85 -6.37 0.31 -3.44
CA THR A 85 -5.75 0.37 -4.77
C THR A 85 -4.62 1.38 -4.76
N ILE A 86 -3.39 0.95 -5.07
CA ILE A 86 -2.20 1.80 -5.13
C ILE A 86 -1.67 1.84 -6.57
N TYR A 87 -1.20 3.02 -6.98
CA TYR A 87 -0.55 3.28 -8.26
C TYR A 87 0.78 3.99 -8.01
N GLU A 88 1.89 3.33 -8.32
CA GLU A 88 3.22 3.96 -8.34
C GLU A 88 3.29 5.01 -9.44
N LYS A 89 3.92 6.15 -9.14
CA LYS A 89 3.94 7.32 -10.02
C LYS A 89 5.32 7.67 -10.54
N SER A 90 6.31 7.71 -9.65
CA SER A 90 7.70 8.07 -9.96
C SER A 90 8.64 7.18 -9.19
N ILE A 91 9.82 6.95 -9.78
CA ILE A 91 10.98 6.46 -9.05
C ILE A 91 11.59 7.66 -8.35
N ASP A 92 11.71 7.56 -7.03
CA ASP A 92 12.32 8.59 -6.20
C ASP A 92 13.81 8.28 -5.96
N GLU A 93 14.17 6.99 -5.92
CA GLU A 93 15.52 6.49 -5.69
C GLU A 93 15.65 5.08 -6.28
N GLU A 94 16.80 4.74 -6.87
CA GLU A 94 17.05 3.39 -7.35
C GLU A 94 18.55 3.05 -7.38
N GLN A 95 18.83 1.76 -7.21
CA GLN A 95 20.10 1.14 -7.55
C GLN A 95 19.80 -0.17 -8.28
N ASN A 96 20.39 -0.37 -9.45
CA ASN A 96 20.09 -1.51 -10.30
C ASN A 96 21.36 -2.11 -10.92
N ARG A 97 21.23 -3.34 -11.43
CA ARG A 97 22.25 -3.99 -12.25
C ARG A 97 22.07 -3.59 -13.71
N GLU A 98 23.18 -3.54 -14.44
CA GLU A 98 23.18 -3.25 -15.86
C GLU A 98 22.27 -4.23 -16.63
N GLY A 99 21.46 -3.71 -17.55
CA GLY A 99 20.51 -4.49 -18.35
C GLY A 99 19.15 -4.77 -17.70
N TYR A 100 18.92 -4.32 -16.47
CA TYR A 100 17.65 -4.45 -15.78
C TYR A 100 16.96 -3.08 -15.63
N TYR A 101 15.64 -3.10 -15.49
CA TYR A 101 14.83 -1.90 -15.26
C TYR A 101 13.69 -2.19 -14.31
N PHE A 102 13.20 -1.14 -13.68
CA PHE A 102 12.18 -1.22 -12.65
C PHE A 102 10.79 -0.87 -13.20
N CYS A 103 9.79 -1.66 -12.80
CA CYS A 103 8.42 -1.56 -13.29
C CYS A 103 7.53 -0.79 -12.31
N LEU A 104 6.68 0.11 -12.83
CA LEU A 104 5.64 0.77 -12.02
C LEU A 104 4.49 -0.19 -11.82
N LYS A 105 4.01 -0.30 -10.59
CA LYS A 105 2.99 -1.27 -10.18
C LYS A 105 1.66 -0.60 -9.91
N LYS A 106 0.60 -1.29 -10.32
CA LYS A 106 -0.75 -1.14 -9.79
C LYS A 106 -1.00 -2.30 -8.82
N MET A 107 -1.33 -1.98 -7.57
CA MET A 107 -1.56 -2.96 -6.51
C MET A 107 -3.04 -2.90 -6.12
N ASN A 108 -3.72 -4.04 -6.14
CA ASN A 108 -5.10 -4.18 -5.68
C ASN A 108 -5.08 -5.13 -4.49
N MET A 109 -5.25 -4.59 -3.28
CA MET A 109 -5.09 -5.27 -2.01
C MET A 109 -6.33 -5.13 -1.13
N GLU A 110 -6.44 -5.99 -0.13
CA GLU A 110 -7.42 -5.90 0.95
C GLU A 110 -6.72 -5.50 2.25
N LEU A 111 -7.26 -4.52 2.96
CA LEU A 111 -6.83 -4.11 4.28
C LEU A 111 -7.53 -4.99 5.32
N ILE A 112 -6.76 -5.85 5.99
CA ILE A 112 -7.27 -6.83 6.92
C ILE A 112 -6.86 -6.43 8.34
N ARG A 113 -7.82 -6.36 9.26
CA ARG A 113 -7.57 -6.17 10.68
C ARG A 113 -7.78 -7.47 11.45
N ARG A 114 -6.78 -7.90 12.21
CA ARG A 114 -6.88 -9.05 13.15
C ARG A 114 -6.47 -8.59 14.54
N GLY A 115 -7.45 -8.36 15.41
CA GLY A 115 -7.21 -7.77 16.72
C GLY A 115 -6.68 -6.32 16.62
N TYR A 116 -5.45 -6.11 17.06
CA TYR A 116 -4.76 -4.82 16.99
C TYR A 116 -3.82 -4.70 15.78
N GLU A 117 -3.65 -5.78 15.03
CA GLU A 117 -2.73 -5.84 13.90
C GLU A 117 -3.44 -5.53 12.59
N TYR A 118 -2.72 -4.87 11.68
CA TYR A 118 -3.15 -4.57 10.33
C TYR A 118 -2.27 -5.30 9.31
N PHE A 119 -2.90 -5.85 8.28
CA PHE A 119 -2.27 -6.55 7.18
C PHE A 119 -2.80 -6.01 5.86
N MET A 120 -2.01 -6.11 4.81
CA MET A 120 -2.49 -5.96 3.44
C MET A 120 -2.02 -7.14 2.60
N GLU A 121 -2.94 -7.71 1.82
CA GLU A 121 -2.62 -8.76 0.86
C GLU A 121 -3.42 -8.61 -0.44
N GLY A 122 -2.85 -9.03 -1.55
CA GLY A 122 -3.54 -8.97 -2.84
C GLY A 122 -2.62 -9.01 -4.06
N SER A 123 -3.22 -8.79 -5.22
CA SER A 123 -2.52 -8.88 -6.51
C SER A 123 -1.84 -7.56 -6.89
N TRP A 124 -0.80 -7.65 -7.70
CA TRP A 124 -0.25 -6.51 -8.42
C TRP A 124 0.03 -6.85 -9.87
N SER A 125 0.03 -5.81 -10.71
CA SER A 125 0.39 -5.88 -12.13
C SER A 125 1.11 -4.62 -12.55
N SER A 126 1.83 -4.67 -13.65
CA SER A 126 2.46 -3.49 -14.26
C SER A 126 1.91 -3.22 -15.65
N SER A 127 1.66 -1.94 -15.97
CA SER A 127 1.29 -1.53 -17.33
C SER A 127 2.51 -1.33 -18.24
N ASN A 128 3.68 -1.01 -17.68
CA ASN A 128 4.91 -0.84 -18.44
C ASN A 128 5.76 -2.11 -18.51
N CYS A 129 5.35 -3.17 -17.80
CA CYS A 129 5.94 -4.50 -17.85
C CYS A 129 4.80 -5.54 -17.88
N PRO A 130 4.22 -5.84 -19.06
CA PRO A 130 3.00 -6.65 -19.16
C PRO A 130 3.10 -8.06 -18.54
N ASP A 131 4.30 -8.65 -18.56
CA ASP A 131 4.55 -9.97 -17.97
C ASP A 131 4.82 -9.92 -16.45
N ALA A 132 5.03 -8.73 -15.90
CA ALA A 132 5.35 -8.52 -14.50
C ALA A 132 4.06 -8.37 -13.66
N GLN A 133 3.75 -9.43 -12.93
CA GLN A 133 2.60 -9.53 -12.04
C GLN A 133 2.89 -10.51 -10.90
N GLY A 134 2.10 -10.44 -9.84
CA GLY A 134 2.21 -11.37 -8.73
C GLY A 134 1.33 -11.00 -7.56
N PHE A 135 1.78 -11.37 -6.36
CA PHE A 135 1.03 -11.23 -5.12
C PHE A 135 1.86 -10.53 -4.03
N ILE A 136 1.20 -9.73 -3.21
CA ILE A 136 1.77 -8.97 -2.09
C ILE A 136 1.19 -9.51 -0.80
N LYS A 137 2.03 -9.64 0.23
CA LYS A 137 1.59 -9.89 1.60
C LYS A 137 2.48 -9.12 2.57
N ILE A 138 1.90 -8.14 3.26
CA ILE A 138 2.61 -7.23 4.16
C ILE A 138 1.84 -7.03 5.46
N LYS A 139 2.57 -6.77 6.54
CA LYS A 139 2.07 -6.52 7.88
C LYS A 139 2.50 -5.14 8.33
N LYS A 140 1.62 -4.42 9.05
CA LYS A 140 1.98 -3.16 9.69
C LYS A 140 3.00 -3.42 10.81
N GLU A 141 4.09 -2.68 10.79
CA GLU A 141 5.08 -2.69 11.87
C GLU A 141 4.65 -1.77 13.01
N GLU A 142 4.95 -2.19 14.24
CA GLU A 142 4.81 -1.34 15.42
C GLU A 142 6.09 -0.50 15.56
N ILE A 143 5.95 0.82 15.55
CA ILE A 143 7.06 1.71 15.87
C ILE A 143 7.10 1.80 17.41
N PHE A 144 8.05 1.10 18.02
CA PHE A 144 8.32 1.13 19.46
C PHE A 144 9.06 2.41 19.87
#